data_AF-I4E6F4-F1
#
_entry.id   AF-I4E6F4-F1
#
_cell.length_a   1.000
_cell.length_b   1.000
_cell.length_c   1.000
_cell.angle_alpha   90.00
_cell.angle_beta   90.00
_cell.angle_gamma   90.00
#
_symmetry.space_group_name_H-M   'P 1'
#
loop_
_entity.id
_entity.type
_entity.pdbx_description
1 polymer ?
#
loop_
_entity_poly.entity_id
_entity_poly.type
_entity_poly.pdbx_seq_one_letter_code
_entity_poly.pdbx_strand_id
1 'polypeptide(L)' 'MPLKFQPRERSVIMCDFRGYEEPEMVKKRPVVVIARNRHNGKLVTVVPLSSTEPVPLADYHHKMSGNPLPDKPHIQC' A
#
# COMPACT_ATOMS: atom_id res chain seq x y z
N MET A 1 -11.25 5.20 10.82
CA MET A 1 -10.58 5.84 11.97
C MET A 1 -9.14 6.10 11.57
N PRO A 2 -8.60 7.33 11.73
CA PRO A 2 -7.21 7.63 11.37
C PRO A 2 -6.23 6.99 12.35
N LEU A 3 -5.01 6.71 11.88
CA LEU A 3 -3.92 6.27 12.76
C LEU A 3 -3.52 7.39 13.71
N LYS A 4 -3.34 7.07 15.00
CA LYS A 4 -2.91 8.02 16.04
C LYS A 4 -1.39 8.24 16.07
N PHE A 5 -0.64 7.45 15.29
CA PHE A 5 0.81 7.49 15.21
C PHE A 5 1.23 7.47 13.74
N GLN A 6 2.45 7.95 13.46
CA GLN A 6 3.04 7.82 12.13
C GLN A 6 3.53 6.37 11.93
N PRO A 7 3.00 5.63 10.95
CA PRO A 7 3.41 4.25 10.73
C PRO A 7 4.88 4.16 10.34
N ARG A 8 5.53 3.05 10.74
CA ARG A 8 6.94 2.81 10.42
C ARG A 8 7.10 2.38 8.97
N GLU A 9 8.28 2.62 8.41
CA GLU A 9 8.67 2.01 7.12
C GLU A 9 8.53 0.49 7.21
N ARG A 10 8.20 -0.13 6.08
CA ARG A 10 7.90 -1.57 5.94
C ARG A 10 6.62 -2.04 6.64
N SER A 11 5.87 -1.15 7.29
CA SER A 11 4.56 -1.50 7.83
C SER A 11 3.53 -1.60 6.71
N VAL A 12 2.63 -2.57 6.80
CA VAL A 12 1.47 -2.71 5.91
C VAL A 12 0.23 -2.24 6.64
N ILE A 13 -0.49 -1.31 6.04
CA ILE A 13 -1.67 -0.67 6.61
C ILE A 13 -2.81 -0.65 5.59
N MET A 14 -4.05 -0.53 6.06
CA MET A 14 -5.19 -0.29 5.18
C MET A 14 -5.35 1.21 4.93
N CYS A 15 -5.26 1.61 3.67
CA CYS A 15 -5.50 2.98 3.22
C CYS A 15 -6.86 3.08 2.53
N ASP A 16 -7.53 4.21 2.73
CA ASP A 16 -8.82 4.54 2.13
C ASP A 16 -8.63 5.66 1.10
N PHE A 17 -8.80 5.32 -0.18
CA PHE A 17 -8.60 6.25 -1.29
C PHE A 17 -9.92 6.87 -1.80
N ARG A 18 -11.01 6.77 -1.04
CA ARG A 18 -12.27 7.45 -1.40
C ARG A 18 -12.07 8.97 -1.37
N GLY A 19 -12.56 9.65 -2.41
CA GLY A 19 -12.39 11.10 -2.62
C GLY A 19 -11.49 11.46 -3.80
N TYR A 20 -10.80 10.48 -4.40
CA TYR A 20 -10.27 10.60 -5.75
C TYR A 20 -11.34 10.27 -6.80
N GLU A 21 -11.07 10.62 -8.05
CA GLU A 21 -11.91 10.33 -9.22
C GLU A 21 -11.21 9.33 -10.13
N GLU A 22 -11.97 8.49 -10.84
CA GLU A 22 -11.39 7.56 -11.82
C GLU A 22 -10.65 8.34 -12.94
N PRO A 23 -9.48 7.86 -13.42
CA PRO A 23 -8.94 6.50 -13.29
C PRO A 23 -8.10 6.23 -12.03
N GLU A 24 -8.01 7.18 -11.08
CA GLU A 24 -7.30 6.95 -9.84
C GLU A 24 -7.97 5.90 -8.95
N MET A 25 -7.22 5.34 -8.00
CA MET A 25 -7.76 4.34 -7.07
C MET A 25 -8.83 4.98 -6.17
N VAL A 26 -10.08 4.52 -6.22
CA VAL A 26 -11.20 5.08 -5.42
C VAL A 26 -11.70 4.16 -4.29
N LYS A 27 -10.88 3.20 -3.87
CA LYS A 27 -11.28 2.14 -2.91
C LYS A 27 -10.24 1.88 -1.83
N LYS A 28 -10.63 1.14 -0.79
CA LYS A 28 -9.70 0.73 0.26
C LYS A 28 -8.73 -0.34 -0.25
N ARG A 29 -7.44 -0.16 0.03
CA ARG A 29 -6.38 -1.10 -0.36
C ARG A 29 -5.34 -1.24 0.76
N PRO A 30 -4.75 -2.44 0.92
CA PRO A 30 -3.53 -2.57 1.69
C PRO A 30 -2.39 -1.84 0.98
N VAL A 31 -1.58 -1.13 1.75
CA VAL A 31 -0.43 -0.36 1.24
C VAL A 31 0.78 -0.61 2.12
N VAL A 32 1.96 -0.60 1.53
CA VAL A 32 3.23 -0.64 2.27
C VAL A 32 3.79 0.77 2.43
N VAL A 33 4.25 1.12 3.63
CA VAL A 33 4.93 2.39 3.89
C VAL A 33 6.38 2.29 3.45
N ILE A 34 6.79 3.11 2.49
CA ILE A 34 8.16 3.13 1.97
C ILE A 34 9.02 4.24 2.57
N ALA A 35 8.41 5.34 3.03
CA ALA A 35 9.12 6.44 3.64
C ALA A 35 8.25 7.21 4.63
N ARG A 36 8.86 7.68 5.73
CA ARG A 36 8.24 8.60 6.69
C ARG A 36 8.67 10.05 6.42
N ASN A 37 7.75 10.99 6.54
CA ASN A 37 8.12 12.40 6.55
C ASN A 37 8.68 12.79 7.92
N ARG A 38 9.88 13.39 7.94
CA ARG A 38 10.59 13.76 9.18
C ARG A 38 10.00 14.99 9.88
N HIS A 39 9.40 15.90 9.13
CA HIS A 39 8.87 17.17 9.65
C HIS A 39 7.36 17.12 9.87
N ASN A 40 6.64 16.30 9.09
CA ASN A 40 5.20 16.12 9.20
C ASN A 40 4.86 14.71 9.66
N GLY A 41 4.58 14.55 10.95
CA GLY A 41 4.20 13.27 11.56
C GLY A 41 2.87 12.69 11.06
N LYS A 42 2.11 13.42 10.23
CA LYS A 42 0.85 12.96 9.63
C LYS A 42 1.00 12.54 8.17
N LEU A 43 2.20 12.64 7.61
CA LEU A 43 2.48 12.33 6.20
C LEU A 43 3.45 11.15 6.07
N VAL A 44 3.11 10.22 5.19
CA VAL A 44 3.96 9.07 4.81
C VAL A 44 3.82 8.81 3.32
N THR A 45 4.85 8.23 2.73
CA THR A 45 4.81 7.76 1.34
C THR A 45 4.49 6.27 1.33
N VAL A 46 3.52 5.88 0.52
CA VAL A 46 3.01 4.51 0.45
C VAL A 46 2.97 4.01 -0.97
N VAL A 47 3.08 2.69 -1.14
CA VAL A 47 2.83 1.99 -2.40
C VAL A 47 1.67 1.02 -2.19
N PRO A 48 0.59 1.11 -2.98
CA PRO A 48 -0.50 0.14 -2.92
C PRO A 48 -0.07 -1.26 -3.35
N LEU A 49 -0.60 -2.27 -2.68
CA LEU A 49 -0.36 -3.66 -3.03
C LEU A 49 -1.41 -4.16 -4.02
N SER A 50 -0.96 -4.78 -5.10
CA SER A 50 -1.82 -5.51 -6.04
C SER A 50 -1.91 -6.97 -5.61
N SER A 51 -3.04 -7.61 -5.90
CA SER A 51 -3.22 -9.07 -5.78
C SER A 51 -3.41 -9.72 -7.14
N THR A 52 -3.25 -8.94 -8.21
CA THR A 52 -3.47 -9.36 -9.59
C THR A 52 -2.13 -9.26 -10.30
N GLU A 53 -1.74 -10.34 -10.96
CA GLU A 53 -0.50 -10.41 -11.71
C GLU A 53 -0.54 -9.42 -12.89
N PRO A 54 0.49 -8.57 -13.05
CA PRO A 54 0.52 -7.60 -14.12
C PRO A 54 0.77 -8.28 -15.47
N VAL A 55 0.02 -7.86 -16.49
CA VAL A 55 0.19 -8.31 -17.88
C VAL A 55 0.11 -7.08 -18.80
N PRO A 56 1.21 -6.64 -19.41
CA PRO A 56 2.58 -7.17 -19.31
C PRO A 56 3.28 -6.81 -17.99
N LEU A 57 4.30 -7.59 -17.62
CA LEU A 57 5.19 -7.26 -16.52
C LEU A 57 6.15 -6.15 -16.93
N ALA A 58 5.98 -4.96 -16.36
CA ALA A 58 6.89 -3.81 -16.49
C ALA A 58 7.90 -3.70 -15.33
N ASP A 59 8.99 -2.95 -15.55
CA ASP A 59 10.13 -2.79 -14.60
C ASP A 59 9.77 -2.14 -13.26
N TYR A 60 8.67 -1.38 -13.22
CA TYR A 60 8.17 -0.76 -11.99
C TYR A 60 7.34 -1.72 -11.12
N HIS A 61 7.06 -2.94 -11.59
CA HIS A 61 6.45 -3.96 -10.76
C HIS A 61 7.50 -4.64 -9.89
N HIS A 62 7.19 -4.78 -8.61
CA HIS A 62 8.06 -5.44 -7.65
C HIS A 62 7.29 -6.54 -6.93
N LYS A 63 7.70 -7.79 -7.15
CA LYS A 63 7.14 -8.95 -6.45
C LYS A 63 7.62 -8.97 -5.01
N MET A 64 6.68 -9.02 -4.06
CA MET A 64 7.03 -9.13 -2.65
C MET A 64 7.66 -10.49 -2.34
N SER A 65 8.70 -10.48 -1.50
CA SER A 65 9.40 -11.69 -1.06
C SER A 65 8.53 -12.63 -0.21
N GLY A 66 7.52 -12.08 0.45
CA GLY A 66 6.53 -12.81 1.23
C GLY A 66 5.19 -12.11 1.16
N ASN A 67 4.13 -12.84 1.46
CA ASN A 67 2.78 -12.30 1.47
C ASN A 67 2.56 -11.41 2.70
N PRO A 68 2.30 -10.10 2.52
CA PRO A 68 2.07 -9.19 3.65
C PRO A 68 0.63 -9.24 4.19
N LEU A 69 -0.27 -10.00 3.56
CA LEU A 69 -1.69 -10.05 3.91
C LEU A 69 -1.98 -11.27 4.79
N PRO A 70 -2.19 -11.11 6.11
CA PRO A 70 -2.43 -12.24 7.01
C PRO A 70 -3.75 -12.96 6.70
N ASP A 71 -4.76 -12.22 6.24
CA ASP A 71 -6.11 -12.75 5.98
C ASP A 71 -6.20 -13.53 4.66
N LYS A 72 -5.17 -13.47 3.80
CA LYS A 72 -5.20 -14.06 2.46
C LYS A 72 -3.89 -14.77 2.13
N PRO A 73 -3.56 -15.87 2.84
CA PRO A 73 -2.23 -16.50 2.78
C PRO A 73 -1.81 -16.95 1.38
N HIS A 74 -2.78 -17.25 0.50
CA HIS A 74 -2.53 -17.77 -0.86
C HIS A 74 -2.24 -16.70 -1.92
N ILE A 75 -2.36 -15.41 -1.58
CA ILE A 75 -2.16 -14.32 -2.55
C ILE A 75 -0.69 -13.91 -2.56
N GLN A 76 -0.12 -13.77 -3.75
CA GLN A 76 1.17 -13.11 -3.96
C GLN A 76 0.93 -11.65 -4.32
N CYS A 77 1.71 -10.77 -3.72
CA CYS A 77 1.66 -9.32 -3.95
C CYS A 77 2.93 -8.87 -4.68
#